data_AF-A0A328U697-F1
#
_entry.id   AF-A0A328U697-F1
#
_cell.length_a   1.000
_cell.length_b   1.000
_cell.length_c   1.000
_cell.angle_alpha   90.00
_cell.angle_beta   90.00
_cell.angle_gamma   90.00
#
_symmetry.space_group_name_H-M   'P 1'
#
loop_
_entity.id
_entity.type
_entity.pdbx_description
1 polymer ?
#
loop_
_entity_poly.entity_id
_entity_poly.type
_entity_poly.pdbx_seq_one_letter_code
_entity_poly.pdbx_strand_id
1 'polypeptide(L)'
;MPLLGALYTIKEVSELTGLSTQLIRKWEQRYAAVNPLRMPNGYRGYTAQDIETIRWLKRRVDEGKPIGMAAMELKSLLYSNIQPPLADSVDGEGERQGPIGMLLHYLEQADLCGAEKVYQQLRALRSMELLLAEVIKPALLELGERFERGELNESQKNAGSQFIRDRWMASRI
;
A
#
# COMPACT_ATOMS: atom_id res chain seq x y z
N MET A 1 17.56 1.46 -2.31
CA MET A 1 17.57 0.33 -1.35
C MET A 1 17.61 0.90 0.06
N PRO A 2 16.85 0.39 1.05
CA PRO A 2 16.09 -0.87 1.10
C PRO A 2 14.57 -0.63 0.83
N LEU A 3 13.68 -1.58 0.53
CA LEU A 3 13.24 -2.77 1.27
C LEU A 3 12.69 -3.84 0.29
N LEU A 4 13.56 -4.64 -0.32
CA LEU A 4 13.15 -6.00 -0.72
C LEU A 4 13.13 -6.82 0.57
N GLY A 5 12.05 -6.68 1.34
CA GLY A 5 11.79 -7.59 2.45
C GLY A 5 11.56 -8.98 1.88
N ALA A 6 12.23 -10.00 2.44
CA ALA A 6 11.99 -11.38 2.06
C ALA A 6 10.47 -11.69 2.11
N LEU A 7 9.95 -12.35 1.07
CA LEU A 7 8.60 -12.88 1.09
C LEU A 7 8.59 -14.14 1.95
N TYR A 8 7.67 -14.18 2.90
CA TYR A 8 7.46 -15.32 3.79
C TYR A 8 6.40 -16.24 3.22
N THR A 9 6.57 -17.53 3.37
CA THR A 9 5.53 -18.53 3.10
C THR A 9 4.50 -18.53 4.21
N ILE A 10 3.32 -19.10 3.93
CA ILE A 10 2.27 -19.22 4.96
C ILE A 10 2.72 -20.02 6.20
N LYS A 11 3.69 -20.94 6.04
CA LYS A 11 4.25 -21.71 7.15
C LYS A 11 5.08 -20.82 8.06
N GLU A 12 5.99 -20.03 7.49
CA GLU A 12 6.80 -19.07 8.25
C GLU A 12 5.92 -18.02 8.94
N VAL A 13 4.88 -17.52 8.25
CA VAL A 13 3.91 -16.61 8.88
C VAL A 13 3.18 -17.28 10.05
N SER A 14 2.81 -18.55 9.90
CA SER A 14 2.18 -19.34 10.98
C SER A 14 3.09 -19.42 12.20
N GLU A 15 4.37 -19.71 12.01
CA GLU A 15 5.38 -19.76 13.08
C GLU A 15 5.60 -18.38 13.73
N LEU A 16 5.72 -17.32 12.92
CA LEU A 16 5.99 -15.96 13.38
C LEU A 16 4.80 -15.28 14.08
N THR A 17 3.58 -15.74 13.82
CA THR A 17 2.34 -15.16 14.38
C THR A 17 1.69 -16.05 15.43
N GLY A 18 2.05 -17.34 15.48
CA GLY A 18 1.41 -18.34 16.33
C GLY A 18 -0.01 -18.72 15.90
N LEU A 19 -0.47 -18.27 14.72
CA LEU A 19 -1.77 -18.63 14.16
C LEU A 19 -1.64 -19.84 13.23
N SER A 20 -2.66 -20.69 13.16
CA SER A 20 -2.67 -21.78 12.19
C SER A 20 -2.77 -21.24 10.75
N THR A 21 -2.13 -21.94 9.81
CA THR A 21 -2.21 -21.62 8.38
C THR A 21 -3.66 -21.57 7.86
N GLN A 22 -4.54 -22.41 8.40
CA GLN A 22 -5.97 -22.41 8.06
C GLN A 22 -6.67 -21.13 8.52
N LEU A 23 -6.36 -20.63 9.72
CA LEU A 23 -6.95 -19.41 10.26
C LEU A 23 -6.50 -18.17 9.47
N ILE A 24 -5.20 -18.10 9.14
CA ILE A 24 -4.65 -17.02 8.29
C ILE A 24 -5.37 -16.97 6.94
N ARG A 25 -5.55 -18.11 6.27
CA ARG A 25 -6.32 -18.19 5.01
C ARG A 25 -7.77 -17.77 5.18
N LYS A 26 -8.40 -18.14 6.30
CA LYS A 26 -9.78 -17.74 6.60
C LYS A 26 -9.89 -16.22 6.76
N TRP A 27 -8.89 -15.59 7.38
CA TRP A 27 -8.86 -14.13 7.55
C TRP A 27 -8.61 -13.39 6.25
N GLU A 28 -7.71 -13.89 5.39
CA GLU A 28 -7.57 -13.43 4.00
C GLU A 28 -8.90 -13.47 3.26
N GLN A 29 -9.49 -14.67 3.15
CA GLN A 29 -10.66 -14.89 2.30
C GLN A 29 -11.90 -14.13 2.76
N ARG A 30 -12.14 -14.06 4.07
CA ARG A 30 -13.38 -13.49 4.61
C ARG A 30 -13.31 -11.99 4.84
N TYR A 31 -12.14 -11.46 5.19
CA TYR A 31 -12.01 -10.07 5.64
C TYR A 31 -11.07 -9.23 4.79
N ALA A 32 -10.39 -9.86 3.81
CA ALA A 32 -9.27 -9.25 3.09
C ALA A 32 -8.27 -8.62 4.07
N ALA A 33 -7.96 -9.36 5.14
CA ALA A 33 -7.11 -8.90 6.24
C ALA A 33 -5.68 -8.56 5.77
N VAL A 34 -5.21 -9.31 4.76
CA VAL A 34 -3.93 -9.13 4.07
C VAL A 34 -4.11 -9.55 2.61
N ASN A 35 -3.25 -9.05 1.72
CA ASN A 35 -3.30 -9.32 0.28
C ASN A 35 -1.94 -9.84 -0.21
N PRO A 36 -1.58 -11.10 0.12
CA PRO A 36 -0.26 -11.64 -0.19
C PRO A 36 0.05 -11.60 -1.69
N LEU A 37 1.33 -11.42 -1.98
CA LEU A 37 1.88 -11.45 -3.33
C LEU A 37 1.96 -12.89 -3.86
N ARG A 38 2.21 -13.03 -5.16
CA ARG A 38 2.49 -14.32 -5.79
C ARG A 38 3.99 -14.42 -6.00
N MET A 39 4.60 -15.41 -5.36
CA MET A 39 6.01 -15.77 -5.55
C MET A 39 6.24 -16.35 -6.96
N PRO A 40 7.49 -16.48 -7.46
CA PRO A 40 7.74 -16.90 -8.84
C PRO A 40 7.30 -18.34 -9.11
N ASN A 41 7.21 -19.14 -8.04
CA ASN A 41 6.74 -20.51 -8.02
C ASN A 41 5.20 -20.62 -7.84
N GLY A 42 4.47 -19.51 -7.87
CA GLY A 42 3.00 -19.45 -7.79
C GLY A 42 2.41 -19.52 -6.37
N TYR A 43 3.24 -19.75 -5.35
CA TYR A 43 2.81 -19.75 -3.95
C TYR A 43 2.52 -18.33 -3.45
N ARG A 44 1.78 -18.23 -2.32
CA ARG A 44 1.53 -16.96 -1.65
C ARG A 44 2.79 -16.52 -0.90
N GLY A 45 3.26 -15.30 -1.20
CA GLY A 45 4.32 -14.63 -0.48
C GLY A 45 3.75 -13.51 0.39
N TYR A 46 4.04 -13.54 1.68
CA TYR A 46 3.62 -12.54 2.65
C TYR A 46 4.76 -11.57 2.90
N THR A 47 4.45 -10.29 3.00
CA THR A 47 5.42 -9.26 3.36
C THR A 47 5.59 -9.17 4.87
N ALA A 48 6.63 -8.48 5.33
CA ALA A 48 6.76 -8.14 6.75
C ALA A 48 5.54 -7.33 7.26
N GLN A 49 4.99 -6.45 6.42
CA GLN A 49 3.80 -5.66 6.73
C GLN A 49 2.55 -6.55 6.92
N ASP A 50 2.40 -7.60 6.10
CA ASP A 50 1.31 -8.57 6.26
C ASP A 50 1.42 -9.28 7.62
N ILE A 51 2.65 -9.65 8.04
CA ILE A 51 2.88 -10.29 9.34
C ILE A 51 2.52 -9.34 10.49
N GLU A 52 2.92 -8.08 10.44
CA GLU A 52 2.55 -7.08 11.44
C GLU A 52 1.03 -6.88 11.52
N THR A 53 0.38 -6.84 10.35
CA THR A 53 -1.08 -6.76 10.24
C THR A 53 -1.76 -7.95 10.90
N ILE A 54 -1.30 -9.16 10.62
CA ILE A 54 -1.81 -10.39 11.23
C ILE A 54 -1.58 -10.39 12.75
N ARG A 55 -0.40 -9.97 13.22
CA ARG A 55 -0.11 -9.84 14.67
C ARG A 55 -1.01 -8.82 15.35
N TRP A 56 -1.30 -7.70 14.70
CA TRP A 56 -2.21 -6.69 15.22
C TRP A 56 -3.62 -7.25 15.35
N LEU A 57 -4.13 -7.91 14.29
CA LEU A 57 -5.46 -8.54 14.31
C LEU A 57 -5.55 -9.64 15.37
N LYS A 58 -4.50 -10.47 15.51
CA LYS A 58 -4.40 -11.46 16.57
C LYS A 58 -4.58 -10.84 17.95
N ARG A 59 -3.83 -9.78 18.27
CA ARG A 59 -3.95 -9.10 19.57
C ARG A 59 -5.37 -8.62 19.86
N ARG A 60 -6.04 -8.02 18.86
CA ARG A 60 -7.44 -7.59 19.01
C ARG A 60 -8.38 -8.76 19.27
N VAL A 61 -8.19 -9.87 18.57
CA VAL A 61 -8.98 -11.09 18.79
C VAL A 61 -8.71 -11.71 20.15
N ASP A 62 -7.46 -11.74 20.60
CA ASP A 62 -7.07 -12.23 21.93
C ASP A 62 -7.66 -11.36 23.05
N GLU A 63 -7.85 -10.06 22.80
CA GLU A 63 -8.58 -9.12 23.69
C GLU A 63 -10.11 -9.30 23.64
N GLY A 64 -10.63 -10.27 22.89
CA GLY A 64 -12.05 -10.59 22.81
C GLY A 64 -12.81 -9.84 21.70
N LYS A 65 -12.14 -9.02 20.88
CA LYS A 65 -12.81 -8.32 19.77
C LYS A 65 -13.07 -9.29 18.61
N PRO A 66 -14.29 -9.34 18.04
CA PRO A 66 -14.56 -10.14 16.86
C PRO A 66 -13.66 -9.74 15.68
N ILE A 67 -13.10 -10.72 14.97
CA ILE A 67 -12.16 -10.48 13.85
C ILE A 67 -12.73 -9.53 12.78
N GLY A 68 -14.03 -9.59 12.48
CA GLY A 68 -14.66 -8.68 11.52
C GLY A 68 -14.59 -7.22 11.97
N MET A 69 -14.82 -6.95 13.25
CA MET A 69 -14.70 -5.60 13.82
C MET A 69 -13.24 -5.14 13.84
N ALA A 70 -12.31 -6.02 14.23
CA ALA A 70 -10.88 -5.70 14.21
C ALA A 70 -10.40 -5.39 12.79
N ALA A 71 -10.82 -6.15 11.78
CA ALA A 71 -10.49 -5.88 10.39
C ALA A 71 -11.08 -4.56 9.88
N MET A 72 -12.30 -4.21 10.30
CA MET A 72 -12.92 -2.93 9.96
C MET A 72 -12.21 -1.76 10.65
N GLU A 73 -11.83 -1.90 11.91
CA GLU A 73 -11.03 -0.92 12.66
C GLU A 73 -9.67 -0.70 11.99
N LEU A 74 -8.98 -1.78 11.61
CA LEU A 74 -7.72 -1.70 10.89
C LEU A 74 -7.87 -0.91 9.58
N LYS A 75 -8.90 -1.24 8.77
CA LYS A 75 -9.20 -0.49 7.55
C LYS A 75 -9.43 0.98 7.87
N SER A 76 -10.26 1.29 8.88
CA SER A 76 -10.51 2.67 9.30
C SER A 76 -9.22 3.39 9.69
N LEU A 77 -8.33 2.77 10.46
CA LEU A 77 -7.05 3.37 10.86
C LEU A 77 -6.14 3.62 9.65
N LEU A 78 -6.14 2.71 8.69
CA LEU A 78 -5.44 2.88 7.42
C LEU A 78 -6.01 4.04 6.61
N TYR A 79 -7.35 4.20 6.56
CA TYR A 79 -8.03 5.33 5.92
C TYR A 79 -7.84 6.66 6.67
N SER A 80 -7.84 6.67 8.01
CA SER A 80 -7.67 7.89 8.81
C SER A 80 -6.24 8.42 8.79
N ASN A 81 -5.25 7.56 8.52
CA ASN A 81 -3.86 7.95 8.29
C ASN A 81 -3.59 8.42 6.84
N ILE A 82 -4.60 8.44 5.99
CA ILE A 82 -4.61 9.16 4.71
C ILE A 82 -4.90 10.64 5.07
N GLN A 83 -3.96 11.30 5.75
CA GLN A 83 -4.04 12.76 5.88
C GLN A 83 -3.57 13.37 4.56
N PRO A 84 -4.42 14.14 3.85
CA PRO A 84 -3.92 15.00 2.80
C PRO A 84 -2.85 15.90 3.41
N PRO A 85 -1.72 16.10 2.72
CA PRO A 85 -0.69 17.01 3.17
C PRO A 85 -1.29 18.42 3.16
N LEU A 86 -1.62 18.88 4.37
CA LEU A 86 -2.12 20.22 4.72
C LEU A 86 -3.40 20.65 3.98
N ALA A 87 -4.50 20.64 4.73
CA ALA A 87 -5.73 21.37 4.44
C ALA A 87 -5.56 22.89 4.65
N ASP A 88 -4.56 23.49 3.99
CA ASP A 88 -4.32 24.94 3.97
C ASP A 88 -3.99 25.37 2.54
N SER A 89 -4.97 25.30 1.64
CA SER A 89 -5.03 26.09 0.42
C SER A 89 -6.44 25.99 -0.15
N VAL A 90 -7.19 27.05 0.06
CA VAL A 90 -8.45 27.37 -0.61
C VAL A 90 -8.21 27.34 -2.13
N ASP A 91 -9.21 26.85 -2.88
CA ASP A 91 -9.31 26.86 -4.35
C ASP A 91 -8.56 25.75 -5.13
N GLY A 92 -9.13 24.53 -5.14
CA GLY A 92 -8.71 23.44 -6.05
C GLY A 92 -9.23 22.03 -5.72
N GLU A 93 -10.40 21.95 -5.08
CA GLU A 93 -10.77 20.83 -4.19
C GLU A 93 -11.13 19.49 -4.87
N GLY A 94 -11.29 19.42 -6.20
CA GLY A 94 -11.70 18.18 -6.88
C GLY A 94 -10.57 17.20 -7.21
N GLU A 95 -9.41 17.69 -7.65
CA GLU A 95 -8.36 16.85 -8.25
C GLU A 95 -7.32 16.34 -7.23
N ARG A 96 -7.12 17.08 -6.13
CA ARG A 96 -6.13 16.73 -5.09
C ARG A 96 -6.71 15.85 -3.97
N GLN A 97 -8.03 15.75 -3.88
CA GLN A 97 -8.73 14.97 -2.85
C GLN A 97 -8.95 13.54 -3.34
N GLY A 98 -7.91 12.72 -3.29
CA GLY A 98 -8.04 11.31 -3.61
C GLY A 98 -6.71 10.56 -3.68
N PRO A 99 -6.73 9.22 -3.80
CA PRO A 99 -5.54 8.38 -3.84
C PRO A 99 -4.49 8.84 -4.87
N ILE A 100 -4.95 9.31 -6.04
CA ILE A 100 -4.10 9.80 -7.13
C ILE A 100 -3.42 11.11 -6.72
N GLY A 101 -4.21 12.11 -6.33
CA GLY A 101 -3.71 13.44 -5.93
C GLY A 101 -2.73 13.39 -4.76
N MET A 102 -2.97 12.49 -3.80
CA MET A 102 -2.07 12.30 -2.67
C MET A 102 -0.73 11.68 -3.06
N LEU A 103 -0.74 10.65 -3.91
CA LEU A 103 0.49 10.06 -4.40
C LEU A 103 1.27 11.09 -5.23
N LEU A 104 0.58 11.79 -6.13
CA LEU A 104 1.16 12.86 -6.96
C LEU A 104 1.83 13.95 -6.12
N HIS A 105 1.18 14.45 -5.08
CA HIS A 105 1.73 15.50 -4.22
C HIS A 105 3.15 15.17 -3.71
N TYR A 106 3.36 13.94 -3.24
CA TYR A 106 4.67 13.52 -2.73
C TYR A 106 5.67 13.25 -3.86
N LEU A 107 5.22 12.69 -4.99
CA LEU A 107 6.08 12.44 -6.15
C LEU A 107 6.59 13.75 -6.76
N GLU A 108 5.76 14.79 -6.84
CA GLU A 108 6.10 16.11 -7.35
C GLU A 108 7.19 16.80 -6.54
N GLN A 109 7.16 16.63 -5.22
CA GLN A 109 8.18 17.16 -4.31
C GLN A 109 9.42 16.27 -4.20
N ALA A 110 9.46 15.15 -4.95
CA ALA A 110 10.47 14.10 -4.80
C ALA A 110 10.59 13.56 -3.35
N ASP A 111 9.52 13.68 -2.54
CA ASP A 111 9.44 13.11 -1.20
C ASP A 111 9.08 11.62 -1.32
N LEU A 112 10.11 10.81 -1.54
CA LEU A 112 9.97 9.36 -1.68
C LEU A 112 9.53 8.69 -0.37
N CYS A 113 9.75 9.32 0.78
CA CYS A 113 9.33 8.79 2.07
C CYS A 113 7.81 8.95 2.24
N GLY A 114 7.29 10.15 1.96
CA GLY A 114 5.85 10.41 1.92
C GLY A 114 5.14 9.56 0.88
N ALA A 115 5.70 9.46 -0.34
CA ALA A 115 5.17 8.62 -1.40
C ALA A 115 5.12 7.14 -1.00
N GLU A 116 6.14 6.63 -0.28
CA GLU A 116 6.16 5.24 0.20
C GLU A 116 5.05 4.96 1.21
N LYS A 117 4.82 5.88 2.16
CA LYS A 117 3.74 5.74 3.14
C LYS A 117 2.38 5.65 2.46
N VAL A 118 2.11 6.55 1.52
CA VAL A 118 0.86 6.56 0.75
C VAL A 118 0.73 5.28 -0.08
N TYR A 119 1.80 4.86 -0.76
CA TYR A 119 1.80 3.62 -1.55
C TYR A 119 1.46 2.39 -0.71
N GLN A 120 2.12 2.21 0.43
CA GLN A 120 1.89 1.06 1.34
C GLN A 120 0.45 1.04 1.86
N GLN A 121 -0.09 2.20 2.24
CA GLN A 121 -1.48 2.32 2.69
C GLN A 121 -2.47 1.94 1.58
N LEU A 122 -2.29 2.48 0.37
CA LEU A 122 -3.15 2.16 -0.77
C LEU A 122 -3.07 0.69 -1.16
N ARG A 123 -1.86 0.10 -1.06
CA ARG A 123 -1.65 -1.33 -1.33
C ARG A 123 -2.30 -2.25 -0.29
N ALA A 124 -2.39 -1.82 0.97
CA ALA A 124 -3.10 -2.57 2.00
C ALA A 124 -4.61 -2.62 1.75
N LEU A 125 -5.17 -1.54 1.19
CA LEU A 125 -6.60 -1.37 0.98
C LEU A 125 -7.12 -1.99 -0.34
N ARG A 126 -6.23 -2.24 -1.31
CA ARG A 126 -6.61 -2.64 -2.67
C ARG A 126 -5.74 -3.78 -3.19
N SER A 127 -6.28 -4.56 -4.12
CA SER A 127 -5.47 -5.51 -4.90
C SER A 127 -4.43 -4.74 -5.75
N MET A 128 -3.34 -5.41 -6.13
CA MET A 128 -2.32 -4.79 -6.99
C MET A 128 -2.93 -4.33 -8.32
N GLU A 129 -3.87 -5.11 -8.88
CA GLU A 129 -4.54 -4.79 -10.14
C GLU A 129 -5.35 -3.48 -10.06
N LEU A 130 -6.16 -3.32 -9.00
CA LEU A 130 -6.92 -2.09 -8.77
C LEU A 130 -6.01 -0.91 -8.43
N LEU A 131 -4.94 -1.14 -7.68
CA LEU A 131 -3.95 -0.10 -7.38
C LEU A 131 -3.27 0.41 -8.66
N LEU A 132 -2.91 -0.50 -9.56
CA LEU A 132 -2.30 -0.16 -10.84
C LEU A 132 -3.27 0.62 -11.74
N ALA A 133 -4.47 0.09 -11.93
CA ALA A 133 -5.45 0.63 -12.87
C ALA A 133 -6.04 1.97 -12.40
N GLU A 134 -6.37 2.10 -11.11
CA GLU A 134 -7.13 3.24 -10.59
C GLU A 134 -6.25 4.30 -9.93
N VAL A 135 -4.98 4.02 -9.63
CA VAL A 135 -4.11 4.99 -8.95
C VAL A 135 -2.78 5.19 -9.66
N ILE A 136 -1.99 4.13 -9.84
CA ILE A 136 -0.61 4.29 -10.32
C ILE A 136 -0.58 4.77 -11.77
N LYS A 137 -1.34 4.12 -12.66
CA LYS A 137 -1.41 4.51 -14.08
C LYS A 137 -1.87 5.96 -14.24
N PRO A 138 -3.00 6.41 -13.66
CA PRO A 138 -3.40 7.81 -13.79
C PRO A 138 -2.40 8.78 -13.13
N ALA A 139 -1.79 8.43 -11.99
CA ALA A 139 -0.75 9.26 -11.38
C ALA A 139 0.49 9.42 -12.28
N LEU A 140 0.95 8.34 -12.93
CA LEU A 140 2.10 8.44 -13.85
C LEU A 140 1.79 9.27 -15.11
N LEU A 141 0.55 9.19 -15.62
CA LEU A 141 0.12 10.00 -16.77
C LEU A 141 0.13 11.48 -16.39
N GLU A 142 -0.52 11.83 -15.27
CA GLU A 142 -0.55 13.22 -14.78
C GLU A 142 0.85 13.75 -14.45
N LEU A 143 1.73 12.93 -13.85
CA LEU A 143 3.13 13.30 -13.58
C LEU A 143 3.89 13.63 -14.89
N GLY A 144 3.61 12.90 -15.97
CA GLY A 144 4.14 13.15 -17.30
C GLY A 144 3.61 14.45 -17.90
N GLU A 145 2.30 14.67 -17.83
CA GLU A 145 1.64 15.89 -18.33
C GLU A 145 2.13 17.15 -17.59
N ARG A 146 2.36 17.08 -16.28
CA ARG A 146 2.93 18.19 -15.50
C ARG A 146 4.38 18.50 -15.88
N PHE A 147 5.16 17.48 -16.21
CA PHE A 147 6.50 17.69 -16.76
C PHE A 147 6.44 18.36 -18.14
N GLU A 148 5.54 17.93 -19.02
CA GLU A 148 5.34 18.55 -20.35
C GLU A 148 4.87 20.01 -20.25
N ARG A 149 4.06 20.32 -19.23
CA ARG A 149 3.65 21.69 -18.89
C ARG A 149 4.75 22.55 -18.25
N GLY A 150 5.92 21.96 -17.92
CA GLY A 150 7.02 22.65 -17.26
C GLY A 150 6.83 22.89 -15.75
N GLU A 151 5.83 22.25 -15.14
CA GLU A 151 5.54 22.32 -13.70
C GLU A 151 6.50 21.44 -12.88
N LEU A 152 7.15 20.47 -13.53
CA LEU A 152 8.15 19.58 -12.93
C LEU A 152 9.44 19.59 -13.73
N ASN A 153 10.56 19.43 -13.03
CA ASN A 153 11.85 19.21 -13.67
C ASN A 153 12.10 17.71 -13.96
N GLU A 154 13.14 17.45 -14.77
CA GLU A 154 13.49 16.09 -15.18
C GLU A 154 13.85 15.18 -13.99
N SER A 155 14.50 15.72 -12.96
CA SER A 155 14.86 14.98 -11.75
C SER A 155 13.62 14.50 -10.98
N GLN A 156 12.62 15.37 -10.80
CA GLN A 156 11.35 15.06 -10.12
C GLN A 156 10.56 13.98 -10.87
N LYS A 157 10.41 14.14 -12.19
CA LYS A 157 9.76 13.12 -13.04
C LYS A 157 10.46 11.77 -12.96
N ASN A 158 11.80 11.77 -13.08
CA ASN A 158 12.59 10.55 -13.08
C ASN A 158 12.53 9.85 -11.71
N ALA A 159 12.59 10.61 -10.62
CA ALA A 159 12.44 10.10 -9.27
C ALA A 159 11.07 9.42 -9.07
N GLY A 160 9.98 10.07 -9.49
CA GLY A 160 8.64 9.50 -9.36
C GLY A 160 8.42 8.26 -10.22
N SER A 161 8.91 8.29 -11.47
CA SER A 161 8.83 7.13 -12.38
C SER A 161 9.66 5.94 -11.86
N GLN A 162 10.86 6.20 -11.33
CA GLN A 162 11.72 5.16 -10.77
C GLN A 162 11.13 4.58 -9.48
N PHE A 163 10.55 5.42 -8.63
CA PHE A 163 9.84 5.00 -7.42
C PHE A 163 8.74 3.97 -7.74
N ILE A 164 7.91 4.23 -8.74
CA ILE A 164 6.86 3.29 -9.16
C ILE A 164 7.46 2.03 -9.79
N ARG A 165 8.48 2.19 -10.64
CA ARG A 165 9.16 1.07 -11.32
C ARG A 165 9.73 0.06 -10.31
N ASP A 166 10.40 0.54 -9.27
CA ASP A 166 10.99 -0.31 -8.23
C ASP A 166 9.91 -1.17 -7.54
N ARG A 167 8.74 -0.58 -7.27
CA ARG A 167 7.60 -1.26 -6.63
C ARG A 167 6.90 -2.24 -7.57
N TRP A 168 6.79 -1.90 -8.84
CA TRP A 168 6.23 -2.81 -9.85
C TRP A 168 7.12 -4.05 -10.04
N MET A 169 8.44 -3.85 -10.13
CA MET A 169 9.40 -4.95 -10.21
C MET A 169 9.38 -5.83 -8.96
N ALA A 170 9.28 -5.22 -7.76
CA ALA A 170 9.15 -5.97 -6.51
C ALA A 170 7.83 -6.76 -6.39
N SER A 171 6.79 -6.38 -7.14
CA SER A 171 5.47 -7.03 -7.10
C SER A 171 5.27 -8.16 -8.12
N ARG A 172 6.20 -8.31 -9.09
CA ARG A 172 6.19 -9.35 -10.14
C ARG A 172 6.99 -10.60 -9.77
N ILE A 173 7.67 -10.58 -8.63
CA ILE A 173 8.45 -11.68 -8.08
C ILE A 173 7.61 -12.33 -6.99
#